data_AF-A0A9E2DFW6-F1
#
_entry.id   AF-A0A9E2DFW6-F1
#
_cell.length_a   1.000
_cell.length_b   1.000
_cell.length_c   1.000
_cell.angle_alpha   90.00
_cell.angle_beta   90.00
_cell.angle_gamma   90.00
#
_symmetry.space_group_name_H-M   'P 1'
#
loop_
_entity.id
_entity.type
_entity.pdbx_description
1 polymer ?
#
loop_
_entity_poly.entity_id
_entity_poly.type
_entity_poly.pdbx_seq_one_letter_code
_entity_poly.pdbx_strand_id
1 'polypeptide(L)'
;MNISNSNGFTFSLWVKKKTGLPSSGNYESIIRQDINGNPDFMLQFTGNSKLAFGFNSALTSYDELLVDISSSDYIDKWVHIAGVYLYQLQAKDFVETRKMVLLK
;
A
#
# COMPACT_ATOMS: atom_id res chain seq x y z
N MET A 1 -7.10 2.50 -13.22
CA MET A 1 -7.87 3.60 -12.58
C MET A 1 -7.17 4.90 -12.97
N ASN A 2 -7.87 5.97 -13.36
CA ASN A 2 -7.22 7.26 -13.62
C ASN A 2 -7.22 8.06 -12.32
N ILE A 3 -6.12 8.01 -11.57
CA ILE A 3 -6.00 8.65 -10.25
C ILE A 3 -5.06 9.84 -10.39
N SER A 4 -5.60 11.05 -10.30
CA SER A 4 -4.81 12.29 -10.30
C SER A 4 -4.34 12.66 -8.90
N ASN A 5 -3.22 13.39 -8.83
CA ASN A 5 -2.64 13.95 -7.59
C ASN A 5 -3.52 14.99 -6.88
N SER A 6 -4.67 15.34 -7.46
CA SER A 6 -5.63 16.27 -6.89
C SER A 6 -6.74 15.62 -6.06
N ASN A 7 -6.85 14.29 -6.07
CA ASN A 7 -7.94 13.57 -5.43
C ASN A 7 -7.42 12.56 -4.40
N GLY A 8 -8.08 12.52 -3.24
CA GLY A 8 -7.91 11.42 -2.30
C GLY A 8 -8.65 10.16 -2.78
N PHE A 9 -8.22 8.99 -2.30
CA PHE A 9 -8.94 7.74 -2.51
C PHE A 9 -8.83 6.82 -1.29
N THR A 10 -9.78 5.90 -1.18
CA THR A 10 -9.77 4.82 -0.19
C THR A 10 -9.81 3.49 -0.90
N PHE A 11 -9.16 2.49 -0.34
CA PHE A 11 -9.32 1.10 -0.75
C PHE A 11 -9.55 0.21 0.46
N SER A 12 -10.24 -0.90 0.22
CA SER A 12 -10.45 -1.93 1.23
C SER A 12 -10.62 -3.29 0.56
N LEU A 13 -9.97 -4.32 1.09
CA LEU A 13 -10.06 -5.66 0.55
C LEU A 13 -9.74 -6.73 1.62
N TRP A 14 -10.24 -7.94 1.38
CA TRP A 14 -9.92 -9.11 2.20
C TRP A 14 -8.85 -9.95 1.50
N VAL A 15 -7.79 -10.30 2.23
CA VAL A 15 -6.73 -11.22 1.77
C VAL A 15 -6.67 -12.42 2.68
N LYS A 16 -6.39 -13.59 2.11
CA LYS A 16 -5.93 -14.75 2.86
C LYS A 16 -4.64 -15.28 2.24
N LYS A 17 -3.55 -15.21 3.00
CA LYS A 17 -2.25 -15.70 2.58
C LYS A 17 -1.92 -16.99 3.33
N LYS A 18 -1.51 -18.02 2.58
CA LYS A 18 -1.18 -19.36 3.11
C LYS A 18 0.31 -19.57 3.40
N THR A 19 1.15 -18.70 2.85
CA THR A 19 2.62 -18.82 2.90
C THR A 19 3.23 -17.74 3.77
N GLY A 20 4.49 -17.94 4.19
CA GLY A 20 5.29 -16.91 4.84
C GLY A 20 5.52 -15.67 3.94
N LEU A 21 6.13 -14.63 4.50
CA LEU A 21 6.55 -13.47 3.71
C LEU A 21 7.57 -13.86 2.64
N PRO A 22 7.70 -13.04 1.57
CA PRO A 22 8.81 -13.16 0.64
C PRO A 22 10.16 -13.17 1.35
N SER A 23 11.19 -13.72 0.72
CA SER A 23 12.57 -13.58 1.22
C SER A 23 13.06 -12.14 1.07
N SER A 24 14.07 -11.77 1.85
CA SER A 24 14.70 -10.43 1.81
C SER A 24 15.06 -10.03 0.37
N GLY A 25 14.71 -8.80 -0.01
CA GLY A 25 14.89 -8.26 -1.37
C GLY A 25 13.78 -8.62 -2.36
N ASN A 26 12.83 -9.49 -1.99
CA ASN A 26 11.67 -9.85 -2.81
C ASN A 26 10.37 -9.24 -2.29
N TYR A 27 9.35 -9.26 -3.13
CA TYR A 27 8.00 -8.80 -2.83
C TYR A 27 6.95 -9.74 -3.44
N GLU A 28 5.74 -9.68 -2.90
CA GLU A 28 4.55 -10.34 -3.44
C GLU A 28 3.42 -9.32 -3.51
N SER A 29 3.03 -8.94 -4.73
CA SER A 29 1.99 -7.95 -4.96
C SER A 29 0.59 -8.54 -4.80
N ILE A 30 -0.24 -7.85 -4.01
CA ILE A 30 -1.69 -8.14 -3.91
C ILE A 30 -2.40 -7.42 -5.05
N ILE A 31 -2.08 -6.12 -5.25
CA ILE A 31 -2.54 -5.30 -6.37
C ILE A 31 -1.37 -4.45 -6.81
N ARG A 32 -1.12 -4.38 -8.12
CA ARG A 32 -0.11 -3.50 -8.70
C ARG A 32 -0.60 -2.97 -10.04
N GLN A 33 -0.61 -1.65 -10.18
CA GLN A 33 -0.75 -0.97 -11.46
C GLN A 33 0.60 -0.32 -11.78
N ASP A 34 1.23 -0.77 -12.86
CA ASP A 34 2.62 -0.42 -13.17
C ASP A 34 2.84 -0.34 -14.69
N ILE A 35 3.62 0.67 -15.09
CA ILE A 35 4.27 0.73 -16.41
C ILE A 35 5.79 0.82 -16.22
N ASN A 36 6.53 -0.15 -16.76
CA ASN A 36 8.01 -0.20 -16.76
C ASN A 36 8.70 -0.19 -15.38
N GLY A 37 8.06 -0.71 -14.33
CA GLY A 37 8.66 -0.90 -13.01
C GLY A 37 8.44 0.26 -12.04
N ASN A 38 7.66 1.27 -12.41
CA ASN A 38 7.27 2.39 -11.56
C ASN A 38 5.75 2.35 -11.33
N PRO A 39 5.29 1.77 -10.22
CA PRO A 39 3.86 1.59 -10.01
C PRO A 39 3.15 2.90 -9.65
N ASP A 40 2.03 3.17 -10.32
CA ASP A 40 1.09 4.25 -9.97
C ASP A 40 0.36 3.93 -8.65
N PHE A 41 0.03 2.66 -8.45
CA PHE A 41 -0.60 2.12 -7.25
C PHE A 41 -0.05 0.73 -6.96
N MET A 42 0.29 0.49 -5.70
CA MET A 42 0.84 -0.78 -5.25
C MET A 42 0.40 -1.11 -3.83
N LEU A 43 -0.08 -2.33 -3.64
CA LEU A 43 -0.23 -2.97 -2.34
C LEU A 43 0.50 -4.31 -2.37
N GLN A 44 1.49 -4.51 -1.48
CA GLN A 44 2.29 -5.72 -1.50
C GLN A 44 2.87 -6.12 -0.15
N PHE A 45 3.10 -7.42 0.02
CA PHE A 45 3.97 -7.94 1.08
C PHE A 45 5.43 -7.78 0.67
N THR A 46 6.28 -7.35 1.59
CA THR A 46 7.72 -7.22 1.38
C THR A 46 8.49 -8.28 2.15
N GLY A 47 9.69 -8.62 1.71
CA GLY A 47 10.57 -9.56 2.42
C GLY A 47 11.17 -9.04 3.73
N ASN A 48 10.86 -7.81 4.12
CA ASN A 48 11.38 -7.16 5.33
C ASN A 48 10.32 -7.02 6.43
N SER A 49 9.31 -7.90 6.44
CA SER A 49 8.23 -7.84 7.44
C SER A 49 7.38 -6.58 7.39
N LYS A 50 7.16 -6.04 6.18
CA LYS A 50 6.29 -4.88 5.95
C LYS A 50 5.19 -5.19 4.94
N LEU A 51 4.02 -4.60 5.17
CA LEU A 51 3.01 -4.34 4.15
C LEU A 51 3.30 -2.95 3.55
N ALA A 52 3.49 -2.89 2.24
CA ALA A 52 3.79 -1.65 1.53
C ALA A 52 2.55 -1.16 0.77
N PHE A 53 2.21 0.11 0.97
CA PHE A 53 1.23 0.84 0.19
C PHE A 53 1.92 1.98 -0.55
N GLY A 54 2.18 1.77 -1.84
CA GLY A 54 2.77 2.74 -2.75
C GLY A 54 1.72 3.45 -3.58
N PHE A 55 1.90 4.76 -3.76
CA PHE A 55 1.05 5.55 -4.64
C PHE A 55 1.85 6.69 -5.27
N ASN A 56 1.93 6.69 -6.59
CA ASN A 56 2.65 7.66 -7.39
C ASN A 56 1.69 8.36 -8.37
N SER A 57 1.07 9.45 -7.94
CA SER A 57 0.09 10.18 -8.75
C SER A 57 0.67 11.13 -9.81
N ALA A 58 1.98 11.36 -9.82
CA ALA A 58 2.59 12.39 -10.67
C ALA A 58 3.83 11.93 -11.43
N LEU A 59 4.25 10.66 -11.32
CA LEU A 59 5.46 10.11 -11.91
C LEU A 59 6.77 10.82 -11.50
N THR A 60 6.75 11.75 -10.53
CA THR A 60 7.90 12.59 -10.18
C THR A 60 8.75 12.04 -9.04
N SER A 61 8.15 11.35 -8.06
CA SER A 61 8.88 10.65 -7.00
C SER A 61 8.08 9.49 -6.45
N TYR A 62 8.67 8.29 -6.48
CA TYR A 62 8.09 7.10 -5.88
C TYR A 62 8.16 7.18 -4.35
N ASP A 63 7.03 6.96 -3.68
CA ASP A 63 6.96 6.95 -2.23
C ASP A 63 5.95 5.91 -1.73
N GLU A 64 6.25 5.32 -0.58
CA GLU A 64 5.52 4.20 0.01
C GLU A 64 5.26 4.41 1.50
N LEU A 65 4.06 4.04 1.95
CA LEU A 65 3.82 3.77 3.36
C LEU A 65 4.21 2.32 3.66
N LEU A 66 5.18 2.14 4.57
CA LEU A 66 5.58 0.83 5.09
C LEU A 66 4.96 0.60 6.48
N VAL A 67 4.17 -0.46 6.62
CA VAL A 67 3.56 -0.86 7.89
C VAL A 67 4.16 -2.17 8.37
N ASP A 68 4.66 -2.19 9.61
CA ASP A 68 5.14 -3.41 10.25
C ASP A 68 4.05 -4.47 10.36
N ILE A 69 4.39 -5.69 9.96
CA ILE A 69 3.54 -6.88 10.08
C ILE A 69 4.36 -8.07 10.55
N SER A 70 3.69 -9.03 11.16
CA SER A 70 4.24 -10.33 11.52
C SER A 70 3.45 -11.44 10.83
N SER A 71 4.05 -12.63 10.71
CA SER A 71 3.38 -13.82 10.18
C SER A 71 2.07 -14.15 10.91
N SER A 72 2.04 -13.91 12.22
CA SER A 72 0.86 -14.14 13.06
C SER A 72 -0.34 -13.27 12.69
N ASP A 73 -0.12 -12.17 11.98
CA ASP A 73 -1.15 -11.22 11.61
C ASP A 73 -1.98 -11.69 10.42
N TYR A 74 -1.43 -12.52 9.52
CA TYR A 74 -2.06 -12.80 8.22
C TYR A 74 -2.02 -14.27 7.76
N ILE A 75 -1.14 -15.12 8.32
CA ILE A 75 -1.05 -16.53 7.87
C ILE A 75 -2.32 -17.28 8.23
N ASP A 76 -2.91 -17.92 7.22
CA ASP A 76 -4.11 -18.76 7.29
C ASP A 76 -5.36 -18.09 7.87
N LYS A 77 -5.33 -16.75 7.95
CA LYS A 77 -6.44 -15.90 8.40
C LYS A 77 -6.93 -15.05 7.24
N TRP A 78 -8.23 -14.79 7.22
CA TRP A 78 -8.77 -13.69 6.44
C TRP A 78 -8.45 -12.41 7.18
N VAL A 79 -7.75 -11.50 6.50
CA VAL A 79 -7.42 -10.18 7.04
C VAL A 79 -8.04 -9.11 6.17
N HIS A 80 -8.56 -8.06 6.81
CA HIS A 80 -9.09 -6.92 6.11
C HIS A 80 -8.04 -5.81 6.09
N ILE A 81 -7.62 -5.44 4.88
CA ILE A 81 -6.68 -4.34 4.66
C ILE A 81 -7.48 -3.16 4.17
N ALA A 82 -7.35 -2.04 4.88
CA ALA A 82 -7.95 -0.77 4.46
C ALA A 82 -6.89 0.32 4.45
N GLY A 83 -6.92 1.15 3.42
CA GLY A 83 -6.00 2.27 3.27
C GLY A 83 -6.67 3.50 2.71
N VAL A 84 -6.08 4.64 3.03
CA VAL A 84 -6.50 5.95 2.54
C VAL A 84 -5.29 6.74 2.08
N TYR A 85 -5.45 7.36 0.92
CA TYR A 85 -4.62 8.44 0.43
C TYR A 85 -5.44 9.72 0.45
N LEU A 86 -4.95 10.75 1.15
CA LEU A 86 -5.57 12.06 1.22
C LEU A 86 -4.67 13.08 0.53
N TYR A 87 -5.27 13.87 -0.35
CA TYR A 87 -4.71 15.13 -0.82
C TYR A 87 -5.62 16.24 -0.30
N GLN A 88 -5.19 16.94 0.76
CA GLN A 88 -6.04 17.89 1.46
C GLN A 88 -5.27 19.12 1.91
N LEU A 89 -5.97 20.26 1.99
CA LEU A 89 -5.42 21.49 2.56
C LEU A 89 -5.23 21.32 4.07
N GLN A 90 -4.00 21.48 4.55
CA GLN A 90 -3.65 21.53 5.97
C GLN A 90 -2.97 22.85 6.28
N ALA A 91 -3.57 23.62 7.21
CA ALA A 91 -3.17 24.98 7.58
C ALA A 91 -3.16 25.98 6.41
N LYS A 92 -2.18 25.89 5.51
CA LYS A 92 -2.02 26.75 4.33
C LYS A 92 -1.53 26.01 3.08
N ASP A 93 -1.11 24.76 3.21
CA ASP A 93 -0.51 23.99 2.11
C ASP A 93 -1.32 22.72 1.85
N PHE A 94 -1.35 22.27 0.60
CA PHE A 94 -1.87 20.94 0.29
C PHE A 94 -0.85 19.89 0.71
N VAL A 95 -1.31 18.91 1.49
CA VAL A 95 -0.48 17.85 2.06
C VAL A 95 -0.97 16.49 1.57
N GLU A 96 -0.02 15.67 1.13
CA GLU A 96 -0.22 14.25 0.82
C GLU A 96 -0.12 13.43 2.12
N THR A 97 -1.12 12.62 2.42
CA THR A 97 -1.13 11.76 3.61
C THR A 97 -1.56 10.34 3.24
N ARG A 98 -0.74 9.35 3.60
CA ARG A 98 -1.08 7.93 3.49
C ARG A 98 -1.32 7.34 4.88
N LYS A 99 -2.40 6.57 5.04
CA LYS A 99 -2.64 5.74 6.23
C LYS A 99 -3.13 4.37 5.81
N MET A 100 -2.73 3.34 6.52
CA MET A 100 -3.15 1.96 6.28
C MET A 100 -3.33 1.23 7.61
N VAL A 101 -4.36 0.40 7.67
CA VAL A 101 -4.66 -0.44 8.82
C VAL A 101 -4.88 -1.88 8.36
N LEU A 102 -4.36 -2.80 9.17
CA LEU A 102 -4.66 -4.22 9.08
C LEU A 102 -5.64 -4.57 10.20
N LEU A 103 -6.85 -4.95 9.82
CA LEU A 103 -7.91 -5.36 10.74
C LEU A 103 -7.92 -6.89 10.81
N LYS A 104 -7.79 -7.41 12.04
CA LYS A 104 -7.60 -8.83 12.37
C LYS A 104 -8.88 -9.47 12.89
#